data_AF-A0A7J3TYS2-F1
#
_entry.id   AF-A0A7J3TYS2-F1
#
_cell.length_a   1.000
_cell.length_b   1.000
_cell.length_c   1.000
_cell.angle_alpha   90.00
_cell.angle_beta   90.00
_cell.angle_gamma   90.00
#
_symmetry.space_group_name_H-M   'P 1'
#
loop_
_entity.id
_entity.type
_entity.pdbx_description
1 polymer ?
#
loop_
_entity_poly.entity_id
_entity_poly.type
_entity_poly.pdbx_seq_one_letter_code
_entity_poly.pdbx_strand_id
1 'polypeptide(L)' 'MSSISIVVQPNTGMCEGFTDSNGDRRRRSIVLAPVKVRVDGGNFTLTWTCNLAESCHNKECFYAKSKSEKPSVEGF' A
#
# COMPACT_ATOMS: atom_id res chain seq x y z
N MET A 1 -15.02 -30.79 4.75
CA MET A 1 -14.40 -29.59 4.14
C MET A 1 -13.43 -29.02 5.14
N SER A 2 -12.13 -28.97 4.81
CA SER A 2 -11.13 -28.32 5.65
C SER A 2 -11.16 -26.82 5.38
N SER A 3 -11.28 -26.01 6.43
CA SER A 3 -11.19 -24.55 6.37
C SER A 3 -9.72 -24.13 6.50
N ILE A 4 -9.28 -23.17 5.68
CA ILE A 4 -7.97 -22.53 5.81
C ILE A 4 -8.22 -21.08 6.25
N SER A 5 -7.64 -20.71 7.38
CA SER A 5 -7.72 -19.35 7.92
C SER A 5 -6.37 -18.65 7.76
N ILE A 6 -6.37 -17.44 7.18
CA ILE A 6 -5.18 -16.61 7.02
C ILE A 6 -5.36 -15.37 7.89
N VAL A 7 -4.45 -15.16 8.84
CA VAL A 7 -4.41 -13.96 9.66
C VAL A 7 -3.43 -12.98 9.03
N VAL A 8 -3.93 -11.82 8.60
CA VAL A 8 -3.12 -10.75 8.01
C VAL A 8 -3.06 -9.59 9.00
N GLN A 9 -1.87 -9.22 9.44
CA GLN A 9 -1.67 -8.14 10.41
C GLN A 9 -0.98 -6.93 9.75
N PRO A 10 -1.31 -5.70 10.17
CA PRO A 10 -0.54 -4.53 9.78
C PRO A 10 0.93 -4.66 10.20
N ASN A 11 1.82 -4.06 9.42
CA ASN A 11 3.24 -3.93 9.75
C ASN A 11 3.53 -2.49 10.18
N THR A 12 4.32 -2.30 11.23
CA THR A 12 4.75 -0.97 11.70
C THR A 12 6.26 -0.85 11.57
N GLY A 13 6.75 0.32 11.19
CA GLY A 13 8.19 0.50 10.99
C GLY A 13 8.59 1.93 10.68
N MET A 14 9.86 2.11 10.32
CA MET A 14 10.40 3.41 9.89
C MET A 14 10.53 3.44 8.37
N CYS A 15 9.96 4.46 7.73
CA CYS A 15 10.18 4.80 6.33
C CYS A 15 11.28 5.85 6.23
N GLU A 16 12.32 5.57 5.45
CA GLU A 16 13.41 6.51 5.15
C GLU A 16 13.18 7.30 3.86
N GLY A 17 12.22 6.85 3.04
CA GLY A 17 11.89 7.42 1.73
C GLY A 17 10.65 8.30 1.72
N PHE A 18 10.16 8.77 2.87
CA PHE A 18 9.05 9.73 2.91
C PHE A 18 9.55 11.09 2.40
N THR A 19 8.84 11.62 1.40
CA THR A 19 9.10 12.97 0.86
C THR A 19 7.94 13.86 1.26
N ASP A 20 8.23 14.99 1.91
CA ASP A 20 7.20 15.94 2.33
C ASP A 20 6.76 16.88 1.19
N SER A 21 5.85 17.81 1.49
CA SER A 21 5.32 18.79 0.53
C SER A 21 6.35 19.77 -0.01
N ASN A 22 7.49 19.93 0.68
CA ASN A 22 8.60 20.77 0.23
C ASN A 22 9.59 20.01 -0.65
N GLY A 23 9.40 18.69 -0.83
CA GLY A 23 10.32 17.82 -1.54
C GLY A 23 11.44 17.25 -0.66
N ASP A 24 11.44 17.53 0.64
CA ASP A 24 12.49 17.06 1.54
C ASP A 24 12.28 15.60 1.93
N ARG A 25 13.35 14.81 1.89
CA ARG A 25 13.34 13.44 2.43
C ARG A 25 13.40 13.47 3.95
N ARG A 26 12.44 12.83 4.60
CA ARG A 26 12.42 12.68 6.06
C ARG A 26 12.17 11.24 6.48
N ARG A 27 12.66 10.91 7.66
CA ARG A 27 12.37 9.65 8.34
C ARG A 27 11.02 9.77 9.06
N ARG A 28 10.09 8.85 8.81
CA ARG A 28 8.77 8.82 9.46
C ARG A 28 8.41 7.41 9.92
N SER A 29 7.74 7.30 11.07
CA SER A 29 7.08 6.07 11.47
C SER A 29 5.87 5.84 10.58
N ILE A 30 5.70 4.60 10.11
CA ILE A 30 4.63 4.20 9.21
C ILE A 30 3.90 2.97 9.71
N VAL A 31 2.68 2.83 9.24
CA VAL A 31 1.88 1.60 9.30
C VAL A 31 1.56 1.19 7.87
N LEU A 32 1.97 -0.02 7.49
CA LEU A 32 1.51 -0.69 6.27
C LEU A 32 0.34 -1.60 6.64
N ALA A 33 -0.84 -1.32 6.10
CA ALA A 33 -2.05 -2.09 6.39
C ALA A 33 -2.61 -2.74 5.11
N PRO A 34 -3.13 -3.98 5.21
CA PRO A 34 -3.89 -4.56 4.11
C PRO A 34 -5.22 -3.80 3.95
N VAL A 35 -5.56 -3.41 2.74
CA VAL A 35 -6.79 -2.64 2.45
C VAL A 35 -7.74 -3.33 1.48
N LYS A 36 -7.25 -4.36 0.78
CA LYS A 36 -8.08 -5.16 -0.11
C LYS A 36 -7.56 -6.58 -0.19
N VAL A 37 -8.51 -7.49 -0.16
CA VAL A 37 -8.33 -8.91 -0.43
C VAL A 37 -9.04 -9.23 -1.74
N ARG A 38 -8.37 -9.97 -2.64
CA ARG A 38 -9.02 -10.62 -3.78
C ARG A 38 -8.77 -12.12 -3.70
N VAL A 39 -9.82 -12.89 -3.96
CA VAL A 39 -9.77 -14.36 -4.05
C VAL A 39 -10.22 -14.74 -5.44
N ASP A 40 -9.40 -15.50 -6.17
CA ASP A 40 -9.72 -15.97 -7.52
C ASP A 40 -9.09 -17.35 -7.76
N GLY A 41 -9.91 -18.34 -8.10
CA GLY A 41 -9.45 -19.71 -8.39
C GLY A 41 -8.62 -20.38 -7.28
N GLY A 42 -8.79 -19.97 -6.01
CA GLY A 42 -7.97 -20.44 -4.88
C GLY A 42 -6.69 -19.62 -4.62
N ASN A 43 -6.38 -18.65 -5.49
CA ASN A 43 -5.32 -17.68 -5.26
C ASN A 43 -5.82 -16.52 -4.38
N PHE A 44 -4.93 -15.97 -3.57
CA PHE A 44 -5.21 -14.88 -2.66
C PHE A 44 -4.25 -13.72 -2.89
N THR A 45 -4.79 -12.53 -3.17
CA THR A 45 -4.00 -11.32 -3.40
C THR A 45 -4.34 -10.26 -2.36
N LEU A 46 -3.31 -9.75 -1.69
CA LEU A 46 -3.40 -8.63 -0.76
C LEU A 46 -2.91 -7.34 -1.39
N THR A 47 -3.70 -6.29 -1.27
CA THR A 47 -3.25 -4.92 -1.53
C THR A 47 -2.95 -4.24 -0.21
N TRP A 48 -1.77 -3.62 -0.12
CA TRP A 48 -1.30 -2.89 1.06
C TRP A 48 -1.31 -1.38 0.80
N THR A 49 -1.48 -0.59 1.86
CA THR A 49 -1.35 0.88 1.84
C THR A 49 -0.50 1.35 3.00
N CYS A 50 0.19 2.48 2.82
CA CYS A 50 0.85 3.21 3.90
C CYS A 50 -0.11 4.25 4.51
N ASN A 51 -0.06 4.44 5.83
CA ASN A 51 -0.83 5.49 6.53
C ASN A 51 -0.44 6.92 6.12
N LEU A 52 0.76 7.13 5.57
CA LEU A 52 1.18 8.44 5.08
C LEU A 52 0.60 8.79 3.72
N ALA A 53 0.19 7.79 2.93
CA ALA A 53 -0.51 7.90 1.65
C ALA A 53 -0.21 9.22 0.88
N GLU A 54 -1.23 10.04 0.67
CA GLU A 54 -1.21 11.29 -0.11
C GLU A 54 -0.25 12.35 0.45
N SER A 55 0.16 12.24 1.71
CA SER A 55 1.16 13.14 2.31
C SER A 55 2.60 12.79 1.92
N CYS A 56 2.83 11.63 1.31
CA CYS A 56 4.14 11.22 0.82
C CYS A 56 4.27 11.53 -0.68
N HIS A 57 5.13 12.49 -1.00
CA HIS A 57 5.36 12.98 -2.36
C HIS A 57 6.48 12.21 -3.10
N ASN A 58 6.88 11.04 -2.57
CA ASN A 58 7.85 10.18 -3.24
C ASN A 58 7.15 9.42 -4.37
N LYS A 59 7.38 9.85 -5.61
CA LYS A 59 6.77 9.30 -6.83
C LYS A 59 7.09 7.82 -7.07
N GLU A 60 8.19 7.33 -6.50
CA GLU A 60 8.61 5.92 -6.60
C GLU A 60 8.04 5.06 -5.45
N CYS A 61 7.32 5.66 -4.49
CA CYS A 61 6.80 4.92 -3.35
C CYS A 61 5.54 4.15 -3.72
N PHE A 62 5.69 2.83 -3.85
CA PHE A 62 4.61 1.88 -4.13
C PHE A 62 3.40 2.01 -3.17
N TYR A 63 3.65 2.35 -1.89
CA TYR A 63 2.62 2.42 -0.85
C TYR A 63 2.03 3.81 -0.60
N ALA A 64 2.63 4.88 -1.15
CA ALA A 64 2.20 6.27 -0.94
C ALA A 64 0.97 6.65 -1.77
N LYS A 65 0.72 5.96 -2.89
CA LYS A 65 -0.37 6.29 -3.83
C LYS A 65 -0.42 7.79 -4.19
N SER A 66 0.44 8.18 -5.13
CA SER A 66 0.18 9.29 -6.05
C SER A 66 0.21 8.81 -7.50
N LYS A 67 -0.62 7.83 -7.84
CA LYS A 67 -1.15 7.70 -9.19
C LYS A 67 -2.67 7.66 -9.09
N SER A 68 -3.28 8.83 -9.15
CA SER A 68 -4.63 8.97 -9.68
C SER A 68 -4.57 8.68 -11.19
N GLU A 69 -4.28 7.45 -11.58
CA GLU A 69 -4.76 6.98 -12.87
C GLU A 69 -6.24 6.66 -12.64
N LYS A 70 -7.12 7.46 -13.25
CA LYS A 70 -8.44 6.96 -13.59
C LYS A 70 -8.21 5.58 -14.22
N PRO A 71 -8.91 4.52 -13.81
CA PRO A 71 -8.92 3.31 -14.61
C PRO A 71 -9.32 3.74 -16.02
N SER A 72 -8.38 3.74 -16.96
CA SER A 72 -8.77 3.53 -18.34
C SER A 72 -9.42 2.15 -18.32
N VAL A 73 -10.67 2.12 -18.72
CA VAL A 73 -11.30 0.88 -19.16
C VAL A 73 -10.33 0.28 -20.19
N GLU A 74 -9.95 -0.99 -20.03
CA GLU A 74 -8.80 -1.71 -20.66
C GLU A 74 -7.53 -1.66 -19.79
N GLY A 75 -7.01 -2.72 -19.19
CA GLY A 75 -7.22 -4.17 -19.26
C GLY A 75 -6.19 -4.82 -18.33
N PHE A 76 -6.36 -6.11 -18.03
CA PHE A 76 -5.31 -6.97 -17.46
C PHE A 76 -4.52 -7.62 -18.60
#